data_AF-A0A117IMJ2-F1
#
_entry.id   AF-A0A117IMJ2-F1
#
_cell.length_a   1.000
_cell.length_b   1.000
_cell.length_c   1.000
_cell.angle_alpha   90.00
_cell.angle_beta   90.00
_cell.angle_gamma   90.00
#
_symmetry.space_group_name_H-M   'P 1'
#
loop_
_entity.id
_entity.type
_entity.pdbx_description
1 polymer ?
#
loop_
_entity_poly.entity_id
_entity_poly.type
_entity_poly.pdbx_seq_one_letter_code
_entity_poly.pdbx_strand_id
1 'polypeptide(L)'
;MTTNWAAGRYEAVGERIAPIADEVLDAAARRTPLRGATLVDLACGTGSAALSATARGAAVTGVDITSELIALAAGKPGGSTVTWVTADAADTGLKTASFDVAVSNMGIIFVPPDRQVAELARLLKPGGVLSFSAWIRTDENPFSDPVAEVLGPPPAGFSPDQWGDAETLTERLTPHFDAIDLIRGLHPWEFDSPATALHFLRTESPVHVEIFRRAGPARRERLAAAFRSALRPHAGPAGTVGFTAPYVIVTARRRG
;
A
#
# COMPACT_ATOMS: atom_id res chain seq x y z
N MET A 1 3.50 12.52 -8.11
CA MET A 1 2.55 12.39 -9.25
C MET A 1 1.20 12.01 -8.68
N THR A 2 0.11 12.67 -9.08
CA THR A 2 -1.25 12.26 -8.66
C THR A 2 -1.69 11.07 -9.50
N THR A 3 -1.84 9.90 -8.87
CA THR A 3 -2.45 8.71 -9.50
C THR A 3 -3.95 8.81 -9.32
N ASN A 4 -4.72 8.63 -10.40
CA ASN A 4 -6.16 8.45 -10.26
C ASN A 4 -6.41 6.99 -9.84
N TRP A 5 -6.58 6.78 -8.54
CA TRP A 5 -6.79 5.44 -7.98
C TRP A 5 -8.13 4.81 -8.39
N ALA A 6 -9.08 5.61 -8.90
CA ALA A 6 -10.34 5.15 -9.47
C ALA A 6 -10.25 4.81 -10.98
N ALA A 7 -9.11 5.06 -11.65
CA ALA A 7 -8.99 4.84 -13.10
C ALA A 7 -8.89 3.36 -13.52
N GLY A 8 -8.77 2.43 -12.58
CA GLY A 8 -8.74 0.98 -12.81
C GLY A 8 -9.65 0.22 -11.84
N ARG A 9 -9.69 -1.11 -11.96
CA ARG A 9 -10.34 -1.98 -10.95
C ARG A 9 -9.43 -2.16 -9.72
N TYR A 10 -9.26 -1.12 -8.90
CA TYR A 10 -8.41 -1.20 -7.70
C TYR A 10 -8.78 -2.39 -6.80
N GLU A 11 -10.05 -2.79 -6.75
CA GLU A 11 -10.52 -3.98 -6.01
C GLU A 11 -9.69 -5.23 -6.34
N ALA A 12 -9.33 -5.46 -7.60
CA ALA A 12 -8.53 -6.62 -8.01
C ALA A 12 -7.07 -6.55 -7.49
N VAL A 13 -6.52 -5.35 -7.28
CA VAL A 13 -5.24 -5.19 -6.57
C VAL A 13 -5.44 -5.39 -5.07
N GLY A 14 -6.46 -4.73 -4.51
CA GLY A 14 -6.77 -4.74 -3.08
C GLY A 14 -7.03 -6.15 -2.54
N GLU A 15 -7.67 -7.01 -3.32
CA GLU A 15 -7.89 -8.43 -3.00
C GLU A 15 -6.58 -9.22 -2.99
N ARG A 16 -5.69 -8.98 -3.96
CA ARG A 16 -4.39 -9.67 -4.04
C ARG A 16 -3.48 -9.31 -2.86
N ILE A 17 -3.51 -8.06 -2.40
CA ILE A 17 -2.68 -7.60 -1.27
C ILE A 17 -3.41 -7.66 0.09
N ALA A 18 -4.66 -8.17 0.13
CA ALA A 18 -5.43 -8.28 1.36
C ALA A 18 -4.74 -9.13 2.45
N PRO A 19 -4.04 -10.25 2.15
CA PRO A 19 -3.30 -11.01 3.16
C PRO A 19 -2.24 -10.18 3.89
N ILE A 20 -1.60 -9.23 3.20
CA ILE A 20 -0.61 -8.32 3.81
C ILE A 20 -1.30 -7.39 4.83
N ALA A 21 -2.55 -6.99 4.59
CA ALA A 21 -3.32 -6.19 5.54
C ALA A 21 -3.53 -6.94 6.87
N ASP A 22 -3.78 -8.25 6.83
CA ASP A 22 -3.90 -9.06 8.03
C ASP A 22 -2.56 -9.17 8.78
N GLU A 23 -1.44 -9.27 8.07
CA GLU A 23 -0.11 -9.26 8.68
C GLU A 23 0.23 -7.91 9.34
N VAL A 24 -0.15 -6.79 8.71
CA VAL A 24 -0.05 -5.45 9.31
C VAL A 24 -0.82 -5.40 10.63
N LEU A 25 -2.04 -5.93 10.65
CA LEU A 25 -2.88 -5.95 11.86
C LEU A 25 -2.36 -6.91 12.92
N ASP A 26 -1.82 -8.06 12.53
CA ASP A 26 -1.20 -9.01 13.45
C ASP A 26 0.04 -8.39 14.11
N ALA A 27 0.85 -7.65 13.34
CA ALA A 27 2.00 -6.93 13.87
C ALA A 27 1.59 -5.82 14.84
N ALA A 28 0.51 -5.08 14.55
CA ALA A 28 -0.06 -4.12 15.50
C ALA A 28 -0.58 -4.82 16.77
N ALA A 29 -1.30 -5.94 16.61
CA ALA A 29 -1.90 -6.70 17.70
C ALA A 29 -0.88 -7.28 18.68
N ARG A 30 0.33 -7.60 18.21
CA ARG A 30 1.46 -8.00 19.08
C ARG A 30 1.94 -6.89 20.00
N ARG A 31 1.68 -5.62 19.66
CA ARG A 31 2.10 -4.45 20.45
C ARG A 31 0.98 -3.88 21.32
N THR A 32 -0.27 -3.98 20.87
CA THR A 32 -1.46 -3.54 21.61
C THR A 32 -2.71 -4.31 21.17
N PRO A 33 -3.62 -4.71 22.09
CA PRO A 33 -4.86 -5.39 21.71
C PRO A 33 -5.73 -4.52 20.77
N LEU A 34 -6.22 -5.09 19.68
CA LEU A 34 -7.10 -4.37 18.75
C LEU A 34 -8.55 -4.27 19.24
N ARG A 35 -9.01 -5.24 20.04
CA ARG A 35 -10.38 -5.23 20.60
C ARG A 35 -10.57 -4.02 21.50
N GLY A 36 -11.49 -3.14 21.15
CA GLY A 36 -11.78 -1.90 21.87
C GLY A 36 -10.79 -0.76 21.59
N ALA A 37 -9.77 -0.97 20.76
CA ALA A 37 -8.84 0.08 20.37
C ALA A 37 -9.47 1.03 19.35
N THR A 38 -9.11 2.31 19.43
CA THR A 38 -9.36 3.29 18.37
C THR A 38 -8.27 3.16 17.30
N LEU A 39 -8.66 2.84 16.06
CA LEU A 39 -7.74 2.57 14.96
C LEU A 39 -8.03 3.48 13.77
N VAL A 40 -6.98 4.05 13.17
CA VAL A 40 -7.06 4.75 11.87
C VAL A 40 -6.34 3.97 10.79
N ASP A 41 -6.99 3.75 9.65
CA ASP A 41 -6.41 3.16 8.43
C ASP A 41 -6.20 4.26 7.39
N LEU A 42 -4.94 4.67 7.16
CA LEU A 42 -4.59 5.75 6.24
C LEU A 42 -4.28 5.22 4.84
N ALA A 43 -4.84 5.88 3.83
CA ALA A 43 -4.88 5.42 2.44
C ALA A 43 -5.53 4.02 2.38
N CYS A 44 -6.73 3.91 2.95
CA CYS A 44 -7.41 2.64 3.19
C CYS A 44 -7.92 1.95 1.92
N GLY A 45 -7.98 2.64 0.78
CA GLY A 45 -8.53 2.14 -0.47
C GLY A 45 -9.92 1.53 -0.27
N THR A 46 -10.10 0.28 -0.70
CA THR A 46 -11.36 -0.44 -0.55
C THR A 46 -11.53 -1.16 0.79
N GLY A 47 -10.76 -0.77 1.81
CA GLY A 47 -10.97 -1.10 3.21
C GLY A 47 -10.44 -2.45 3.69
N SER A 48 -9.45 -3.07 3.04
CA SER A 48 -8.97 -4.41 3.47
C SER A 48 -8.51 -4.43 4.94
N ALA A 49 -7.67 -3.47 5.35
CA ALA A 49 -7.22 -3.37 6.74
C ALA A 49 -8.35 -2.86 7.65
N ALA A 50 -9.08 -1.82 7.25
CA ALA A 50 -10.21 -1.29 8.01
C ALA A 50 -11.26 -2.36 8.38
N LEU A 51 -11.73 -3.14 7.41
CA LEU A 51 -12.75 -4.16 7.60
C LEU A 51 -12.25 -5.32 8.47
N SER A 52 -11.00 -5.77 8.27
CA SER A 52 -10.40 -6.80 9.13
C SER A 52 -10.20 -6.30 10.57
N ALA A 53 -9.75 -5.06 10.76
CA ALA A 53 -9.62 -4.45 12.09
C ALA A 53 -10.97 -4.36 12.83
N THR A 54 -12.02 -3.97 12.12
CA THR A 54 -13.40 -3.98 12.63
C THR A 54 -13.83 -5.38 13.06
N ALA A 55 -13.58 -6.40 12.24
CA ALA A 55 -13.91 -7.79 12.57
C ALA A 55 -13.14 -8.29 13.82
N ARG A 56 -11.96 -7.74 14.08
CA ARG A 56 -11.15 -7.97 15.29
C ARG A 56 -11.62 -7.15 16.50
N GLY A 57 -12.64 -6.31 16.34
CA GLY A 57 -13.30 -5.54 17.40
C GLY A 57 -12.72 -4.15 17.66
N ALA A 58 -11.96 -3.58 16.72
CA ALA A 58 -11.49 -2.20 16.80
C ALA A 58 -12.60 -1.20 16.39
N ALA A 59 -12.54 0.01 16.93
CA ALA A 59 -13.32 1.16 16.46
C ALA A 59 -12.50 1.87 15.37
N VAL A 60 -12.92 1.71 14.11
CA VAL A 60 -12.10 2.03 12.94
C VAL A 60 -12.54 3.32 12.26
N THR A 61 -11.57 4.18 11.92
CA THR A 61 -11.70 5.26 10.95
C THR A 61 -10.87 4.95 9.71
N GLY A 62 -11.49 4.82 8.54
CA GLY A 62 -10.80 4.65 7.26
C GLY A 62 -10.68 5.99 6.53
N VAL A 63 -9.45 6.34 6.10
CA VAL A 63 -9.17 7.59 5.39
C VAL A 63 -8.59 7.29 4.02
N ASP A 64 -9.20 7.85 2.97
CA ASP A 64 -8.65 7.82 1.61
C ASP A 64 -8.98 9.11 0.86
N ILE A 65 -8.10 9.54 -0.03
CA ILE A 65 -8.35 10.72 -0.87
C ILE A 65 -9.39 10.45 -1.96
N THR A 66 -9.65 9.17 -2.25
CA THR A 66 -10.51 8.71 -3.35
C THR A 66 -11.89 8.31 -2.82
N SER A 67 -12.85 9.22 -2.91
CA SER A 67 -14.23 9.00 -2.42
C SER A 67 -14.91 7.76 -3.00
N GLU A 68 -14.58 7.39 -4.23
CA GLU A 68 -15.11 6.24 -4.95
C GLU A 68 -14.67 4.92 -4.30
N LEU A 69 -13.41 4.84 -3.83
CA LEU A 69 -12.93 3.64 -3.12
C LEU A 69 -13.58 3.50 -1.75
N ILE A 70 -13.81 4.62 -1.07
CA ILE A 70 -14.59 4.67 0.18
C ILE A 70 -16.02 4.18 -0.05
N ALA A 71 -16.68 4.60 -1.13
CA ALA A 71 -18.04 4.16 -1.44
C ALA A 71 -18.10 2.64 -1.66
N LEU A 72 -17.11 2.07 -2.36
CA LEU A 72 -16.97 0.61 -2.51
C LEU A 72 -16.73 -0.07 -1.16
N ALA A 73 -15.83 0.46 -0.33
CA ALA A 73 -15.51 -0.08 1.00
C ALA A 73 -16.75 -0.09 1.93
N ALA A 74 -17.52 1.01 1.93
CA ALA A 74 -18.73 1.16 2.72
C ALA A 74 -19.84 0.17 2.33
N GLY A 75 -19.88 -0.25 1.06
CA GLY A 75 -20.81 -1.25 0.55
C GLY A 75 -20.47 -2.71 0.90
N LYS A 76 -19.25 -2.99 1.37
CA LYS A 76 -18.82 -4.36 1.73
C LYS A 76 -19.41 -4.80 3.08
N PRO A 77 -19.48 -6.11 3.35
CA PRO A 77 -19.83 -6.62 4.68
C PRO A 77 -18.95 -6.00 5.78
N GLY A 78 -19.58 -5.42 6.81
CA GLY A 78 -18.90 -4.68 7.88
C GLY A 78 -18.61 -3.21 7.57
N GLY A 79 -18.72 -2.77 6.32
CA GLY A 79 -18.42 -1.40 5.89
C GLY A 79 -19.26 -0.33 6.59
N SER A 80 -20.50 -0.64 6.99
CA SER A 80 -21.38 0.27 7.73
C SER A 80 -20.93 0.56 9.17
N THR A 81 -19.96 -0.18 9.70
CA THR A 81 -19.44 0.00 11.07
C THR A 81 -18.13 0.79 11.12
N VAL A 82 -17.53 1.07 9.97
CA VAL A 82 -16.34 1.90 9.84
C VAL A 82 -16.75 3.36 9.67
N THR A 83 -16.04 4.27 10.32
CA THR A 83 -16.17 5.70 10.03
C THR A 83 -15.30 6.04 8.81
N TRP A 84 -15.91 6.42 7.69
CA TRP A 84 -15.18 6.74 6.47
C TRP A 84 -14.97 8.25 6.31
N VAL A 85 -13.74 8.64 5.95
CA VAL A 85 -13.36 10.04 5.77
C VAL A 85 -12.61 10.22 4.46
N THR A 86 -13.13 11.08 3.58
CA THR A 86 -12.42 11.48 2.37
C THR A 86 -11.46 12.63 2.68
N ALA A 87 -10.16 12.35 2.74
CA ALA A 87 -9.12 13.34 3.03
C ALA A 87 -7.74 12.93 2.49
N ASP A 88 -6.81 13.87 2.43
CA ASP A 88 -5.39 13.57 2.22
C ASP A 88 -4.85 12.84 3.46
N ALA A 89 -4.18 11.70 3.28
CA ALA A 89 -3.59 10.94 4.38
C ALA A 89 -2.51 11.73 5.14
N ALA A 90 -1.91 12.74 4.50
CA ALA A 90 -0.96 13.67 5.09
C ALA A 90 -1.59 14.90 5.78
N ASP A 91 -2.91 15.08 5.69
CA ASP A 91 -3.65 16.17 6.32
C ASP A 91 -5.14 15.77 6.46
N THR A 92 -5.42 14.93 7.45
CA THR A 92 -6.71 14.23 7.53
C THR A 92 -7.83 15.10 8.12
N GLY A 93 -7.48 16.21 8.77
CA GLY A 93 -8.42 17.02 9.57
C GLY A 93 -8.96 16.30 10.82
N LEU A 94 -8.54 15.06 11.10
CA LEU A 94 -8.94 14.32 12.30
C LEU A 94 -8.32 14.92 13.56
N LYS A 95 -8.89 14.61 14.73
CA LYS A 95 -8.40 15.12 16.01
C LYS A 95 -7.03 14.55 16.36
N THR A 96 -6.16 15.40 16.92
CA THR A 96 -4.84 15.02 17.45
C THR A 96 -4.98 13.99 18.58
N ALA A 97 -4.00 13.10 18.73
CA ALA A 97 -3.88 12.13 19.81
C ALA A 97 -5.17 11.34 20.10
N SER A 98 -5.85 10.89 19.05
CA SER A 98 -7.16 10.25 19.14
C SER A 98 -7.14 8.75 18.90
N PHE A 99 -6.05 8.20 18.36
CA PHE A 99 -5.96 6.80 17.98
C PHE A 99 -4.92 6.04 18.80
N ASP A 100 -5.28 4.83 19.22
CA ASP A 100 -4.36 3.87 19.85
C ASP A 100 -3.47 3.22 18.78
N VAL A 101 -4.00 3.02 17.57
CA VAL A 101 -3.32 2.35 16.46
C VAL A 101 -3.53 3.14 15.16
N ALA A 102 -2.48 3.25 14.36
CA ALA A 102 -2.53 3.74 12.99
C ALA A 102 -1.94 2.67 12.07
N VAL A 103 -2.67 2.36 11.00
CA VAL A 103 -2.23 1.41 9.98
C VAL A 103 -2.22 2.02 8.58
N SER A 104 -1.40 1.46 7.71
CA SER A 104 -1.47 1.73 6.27
C SER A 104 -0.95 0.52 5.49
N ASN A 105 -1.82 -0.16 4.75
CA ASN A 105 -1.42 -1.30 3.93
C ASN A 105 -1.07 -0.85 2.51
N MET A 106 0.22 -0.81 2.17
CA MET A 106 0.76 -0.37 0.88
C MET A 106 0.32 1.05 0.44
N GLY A 107 -0.28 1.85 1.33
CA GLY A 107 -0.76 3.20 1.04
C GLY A 107 0.27 4.29 1.34
N ILE A 108 0.96 4.16 2.48
CA ILE A 108 2.00 5.09 2.97
C ILE A 108 3.08 5.40 1.92
N ILE A 109 3.35 4.46 1.03
CA ILE A 109 4.39 4.55 -0.01
C ILE A 109 4.05 5.57 -1.11
N PHE A 110 2.82 6.08 -1.15
CA PHE A 110 2.35 7.07 -2.12
C PHE A 110 2.21 8.49 -1.55
N VAL A 111 2.49 8.67 -0.27
CA VAL A 111 2.38 9.97 0.43
C VAL A 111 3.77 10.52 0.71
N PRO A 112 4.02 11.84 0.56
CA PRO A 112 5.30 12.45 0.95
C PRO A 112 5.70 12.05 2.37
N PRO A 113 6.88 11.42 2.57
CA PRO A 113 7.23 10.80 3.84
C PRO A 113 7.24 11.75 5.04
N ASP A 114 7.76 12.97 4.85
CA ASP A 114 7.82 14.01 5.87
C ASP A 114 6.42 14.39 6.39
N ARG A 115 5.48 14.65 5.47
CA ARG A 115 4.10 15.00 5.83
C ARG A 115 3.35 13.83 6.45
N GLN A 116 3.55 12.63 5.90
CA GLN A 116 2.87 11.43 6.37
C GLN A 116 3.32 11.02 7.78
N VAL A 117 4.62 11.09 8.08
CA VAL A 117 5.13 10.82 9.43
C VAL A 117 4.61 11.85 10.43
N ALA A 118 4.61 13.13 10.06
CA ALA A 118 4.08 14.18 10.91
C ALA A 118 2.59 13.97 11.24
N GLU A 119 1.79 13.59 10.24
CA GLU A 119 0.37 13.33 10.44
C GLU A 119 0.11 12.07 11.29
N LEU A 120 0.83 10.98 11.03
CA LEU A 120 0.77 9.78 11.88
C LEU A 120 1.13 10.08 13.34
N ALA A 121 2.19 10.85 13.56
CA ALA A 121 2.61 11.27 14.90
C ALA A 121 1.57 12.15 15.60
N ARG A 122 0.87 13.01 14.85
CA ARG A 122 -0.19 13.87 15.35
C ARG A 122 -1.44 13.07 15.72
N LEU A 123 -1.83 12.09 14.92
CA LEU A 123 -3.05 11.31 15.11
C LEU A 123 -2.95 10.32 16.27
N LEU A 124 -1.78 9.71 16.46
CA LEU A 124 -1.56 8.72 17.51
C LEU A 124 -1.51 9.33 18.91
N LYS A 125 -2.10 8.64 19.89
CA LYS A 125 -1.90 8.92 21.32
C LYS A 125 -0.42 8.71 21.70
N PRO A 126 0.11 9.37 22.76
CA PRO A 126 1.43 9.04 23.30
C PRO A 126 1.52 7.53 23.58
N GLY A 127 2.56 6.86 23.09
CA GLY A 127 2.69 5.39 23.18
C GLY A 127 1.84 4.58 22.19
N GLY A 128 1.05 5.24 21.32
CA GLY A 128 0.25 4.59 20.29
C GLY A 128 1.10 3.84 19.26
N VAL A 129 0.52 2.87 18.58
CA VAL A 129 1.21 1.93 17.68
C VAL A 129 1.02 2.34 16.21
N LEU A 130 2.11 2.45 15.48
CA LEU A 130 2.11 2.49 14.02
C LEU A 130 2.40 1.07 13.49
N SER A 131 1.65 0.62 12.49
CA SER A 131 1.94 -0.60 11.72
C SER A 131 1.65 -0.41 10.24
N PHE A 132 2.59 -0.65 9.33
CA PHE A 132 2.34 -0.48 7.89
C PHE A 132 3.13 -1.46 7.05
N SER A 133 2.75 -1.58 5.77
CA SER A 133 3.47 -2.38 4.79
C SER A 133 4.06 -1.53 3.67
N ALA A 134 5.22 -1.95 3.15
CA ALA A 134 5.89 -1.32 2.03
C ALA A 134 6.69 -2.34 1.21
N TRP A 135 6.80 -2.09 -0.10
CA TRP A 135 7.65 -2.90 -0.98
C TRP A 135 9.14 -2.68 -0.69
N ILE A 136 9.94 -3.73 -0.87
CA ILE A 136 11.40 -3.65 -0.83
C ILE A 136 11.91 -3.55 -2.27
N ARG A 137 12.91 -2.67 -2.51
CA ARG A 137 13.60 -2.61 -3.80
C ARG A 137 14.33 -3.92 -4.09
N THR A 138 14.17 -4.44 -5.29
CA THR A 138 14.92 -5.58 -5.80
C THR A 138 15.70 -5.19 -7.05
N ASP A 139 16.73 -5.98 -7.37
CA ASP A 139 17.50 -5.83 -8.61
C ASP A 139 16.70 -6.23 -9.85
N GLU A 140 15.72 -7.14 -9.67
CA GLU A 140 14.81 -7.59 -10.71
C GLU A 140 13.37 -7.57 -10.16
N ASN A 141 12.47 -6.88 -10.87
CA ASN A 141 11.04 -6.85 -10.60
C ASN A 141 10.26 -6.68 -11.92
N PRO A 142 9.54 -7.74 -12.36
CA PRO A 142 8.79 -7.73 -13.61
C PRO A 142 7.73 -6.64 -13.74
N PHE A 143 7.33 -6.01 -12.63
CA PHE A 143 6.34 -4.95 -12.60
C PHE A 143 6.95 -3.54 -12.62
N SER A 144 8.16 -3.31 -12.13
CA SER A 144 8.77 -1.97 -12.16
C SER A 144 9.77 -1.76 -13.29
N ASP A 145 10.56 -2.78 -13.64
CA ASP A 145 11.73 -2.60 -14.51
C ASP A 145 11.33 -2.21 -15.94
N PRO A 146 10.28 -2.78 -16.55
CA PRO A 146 9.81 -2.36 -17.88
C PRO A 146 9.39 -0.89 -17.94
N VAL A 147 8.92 -0.33 -16.82
CA VAL A 147 8.55 1.09 -16.75
C VAL A 147 9.82 1.95 -16.86
N ALA A 148 10.84 1.62 -16.07
CA ALA A 148 12.10 2.34 -16.06
C ALA A 148 12.85 2.21 -17.41
N GLU A 149 12.83 1.03 -18.02
CA GLU A 149 13.43 0.77 -19.34
C GLU A 149 12.80 1.66 -20.43
N VAL A 150 11.47 1.77 -20.46
CA VAL A 150 10.76 2.40 -21.59
C VAL A 150 10.54 3.90 -21.39
N LEU A 151 10.34 4.33 -20.14
CA LEU A 151 10.01 5.72 -19.79
C LEU A 151 11.17 6.48 -19.13
N GLY A 152 12.25 5.79 -18.79
CA GLY A 152 13.36 6.34 -18.01
C GLY A 152 13.16 6.18 -16.50
N PRO A 153 14.19 6.48 -15.70
CA PRO A 153 14.11 6.35 -14.24
C PRO A 153 13.01 7.26 -13.68
N PRO A 154 12.44 6.91 -12.51
CA PRO A 154 11.49 7.79 -11.83
C PRO A 154 12.13 9.17 -11.57
N PRO A 155 11.34 10.26 -11.55
CA PRO A 155 11.84 11.59 -11.23
C PRO A 155 12.58 11.59 -9.88
N ALA A 156 13.58 12.46 -9.75
CA ALA A 156 14.26 12.66 -8.48
C ALA A 156 13.26 13.01 -7.37
N GLY A 157 13.40 12.39 -6.19
CA GLY A 157 12.48 12.53 -5.08
C GLY A 157 12.31 11.23 -4.29
N PHE A 158 11.25 11.14 -3.50
CA PHE A 158 10.94 9.90 -2.80
C PHE A 158 10.36 8.86 -3.76
N SER A 159 10.71 7.59 -3.55
CA SER A 159 10.12 6.46 -4.26
C SER A 159 9.49 5.48 -3.27
N PRO A 160 8.44 4.74 -3.68
CA PRO A 160 7.69 3.85 -2.79
C PRO A 160 8.56 2.86 -2.01
N ASP A 161 9.55 2.30 -2.67
CA ASP A 161 10.46 1.26 -2.18
C ASP A 161 11.46 1.75 -1.11
N GLN A 162 11.64 3.06 -0.95
CA GLN A 162 12.50 3.63 0.11
C GLN A 162 11.96 3.34 1.51
N TRP A 163 10.67 3.02 1.64
CA TRP A 163 10.09 2.57 2.90
C TRP A 163 10.52 1.14 3.28
N GLY A 164 11.04 0.36 2.31
CA GLY A 164 11.64 -0.94 2.53
C GLY A 164 13.14 -0.90 2.88
N ASP A 165 13.77 0.28 2.77
CA ASP A 165 15.17 0.49 3.18
C ASP A 165 15.25 0.82 4.67
N ALA A 166 16.03 0.04 5.43
CA ALA A 166 16.03 0.10 6.89
C ALA A 166 16.64 1.41 7.44
N GLU A 167 17.68 1.94 6.79
CA GLU A 167 18.34 3.18 7.20
C GLU A 167 17.41 4.38 6.96
N THR A 168 16.95 4.54 5.72
CA THR A 168 16.01 5.59 5.31
C THR A 168 14.73 5.57 6.14
N LEU A 169 14.17 4.38 6.37
CA LEU A 169 12.99 4.19 7.22
C LEU A 169 13.25 4.68 8.65
N THR A 170 14.37 4.27 9.24
CA THR A 170 14.71 4.61 10.63
C THR A 170 14.90 6.11 10.78
N GLU A 171 15.62 6.75 9.86
CA GLU A 171 15.80 8.20 9.82
C GLU A 171 14.47 8.95 9.75
N ARG A 172 13.54 8.47 8.91
CA ARG A 172 12.20 9.07 8.77
C ARG A 172 11.37 8.97 10.05
N LEU A 173 11.42 7.83 10.74
CA LEU A 173 10.53 7.55 11.88
C LEU A 173 11.08 8.03 13.23
N THR A 174 12.39 7.96 13.45
CA THR A 174 13.01 8.26 14.76
C THR A 174 12.70 9.63 15.38
N PRO A 175 12.41 10.71 14.63
CA PRO A 175 12.00 11.99 15.21
C PRO A 175 10.72 11.91 16.06
N HIS A 176 9.80 11.01 15.72
CA HIS A 176 8.49 10.92 16.39
C HIS A 176 8.19 9.53 16.97
N PHE A 177 8.94 8.52 16.55
CA PHE A 177 8.72 7.14 16.90
C PHE A 177 9.97 6.50 17.51
N ASP A 178 9.74 5.50 18.35
CA ASP A 178 10.76 4.59 18.89
C ASP A 178 10.31 3.13 18.74
N ALA A 179 11.15 2.20 19.24
CA ALA A 179 10.93 0.76 19.12
C ALA A 179 10.53 0.37 17.69
N ILE A 180 11.36 0.68 16.70
CA ILE A 180 11.05 0.41 15.29
C ILE A 180 11.49 -1.02 14.97
N ASP A 181 10.54 -1.88 14.58
CA ASP A 181 10.79 -3.25 14.14
C ASP A 181 10.37 -3.43 12.68
N LEU A 182 11.13 -4.25 11.94
CA LEU A 182 10.85 -4.63 10.56
C LEU A 182 10.72 -6.14 10.45
N ILE A 183 9.66 -6.61 9.80
CA ILE A 183 9.43 -8.01 9.48
C ILE A 183 9.38 -8.13 7.97
N ARG A 184 10.17 -9.02 7.38
CA ARG A 184 10.20 -9.23 5.92
C ARG A 184 9.21 -10.33 5.52
N GLY A 185 8.54 -10.12 4.40
CA GLY A 185 7.66 -11.09 3.77
C GLY A 185 7.91 -11.17 2.26
N LEU A 186 7.33 -12.19 1.64
CA LEU A 186 7.35 -12.41 0.19
C LEU A 186 5.91 -12.55 -0.29
N HIS A 187 5.47 -11.66 -1.18
CA HIS A 187 4.14 -11.73 -1.75
C HIS A 187 4.19 -12.46 -3.10
N PRO A 188 3.49 -13.60 -3.26
CA PRO A 188 3.43 -14.30 -4.54
C PRO A 188 2.49 -13.58 -5.51
N TRP A 189 2.99 -13.32 -6.71
CA TRP A 189 2.22 -12.89 -7.86
C TRP A 189 2.02 -14.07 -8.80
N GLU A 190 0.77 -14.48 -8.96
CA GLU A 190 0.40 -15.60 -9.84
C GLU A 190 -0.65 -15.18 -10.88
N PHE A 191 -0.45 -15.66 -12.10
CA PHE A 191 -1.34 -15.44 -13.24
C PHE A 191 -1.40 -16.68 -14.13
N ASP A 192 -2.56 -16.92 -14.74
CA ASP A 192 -2.75 -18.06 -15.65
C ASP A 192 -1.87 -17.99 -16.90
N SER A 193 -1.45 -16.77 -17.28
CA SER A 193 -0.57 -16.56 -18.43
C SER A 193 0.13 -15.19 -18.41
N PRO A 194 1.20 -14.99 -19.21
CA PRO A 194 1.76 -13.66 -19.43
C PRO A 194 0.75 -12.65 -20.00
N ALA A 195 -0.23 -13.13 -20.79
CA ALA A 195 -1.29 -12.28 -21.33
C ALA A 195 -2.25 -11.80 -20.23
N THR A 196 -2.59 -12.67 -19.27
CA THR A 196 -3.41 -12.31 -18.10
C THR A 196 -2.68 -11.32 -17.20
N ALA A 197 -1.38 -11.53 -16.95
CA ALA A 197 -0.55 -10.57 -16.21
C ALA A 197 -0.50 -9.20 -16.91
N LEU A 198 -0.30 -9.16 -18.23
CA LEU A 198 -0.33 -7.90 -18.99
C LEU A 198 -1.71 -7.24 -18.98
N HIS A 199 -2.80 -8.01 -19.00
CA HIS A 199 -4.15 -7.47 -18.88
C HIS A 199 -4.36 -6.80 -17.52
N PHE A 200 -3.91 -7.44 -16.43
CA PHE A 200 -3.91 -6.88 -15.08
C PHE A 200 -3.18 -5.53 -15.03
N LEU A 201 -1.97 -5.45 -15.59
CA LEU A 201 -1.19 -4.21 -15.63
C LEU A 201 -1.89 -3.10 -16.44
N ARG A 202 -2.61 -3.46 -17.52
CA ARG A 202 -3.24 -2.47 -18.40
C ARG A 202 -4.61 -1.99 -17.94
N THR A 203 -5.30 -2.73 -17.08
CA THR A 203 -6.72 -2.50 -16.78
C THR A 203 -7.07 -2.51 -15.30
N GLU A 204 -6.23 -3.09 -14.45
CA GLU A 204 -6.56 -3.31 -13.03
C GLU A 204 -5.62 -2.56 -12.10
N SER A 205 -4.30 -2.70 -12.27
CA SER A 205 -3.32 -2.03 -11.41
C SER A 205 -3.28 -0.52 -11.65
N PRO A 206 -3.77 0.35 -10.74
CA PRO A 206 -3.97 1.76 -11.09
C PRO A 206 -2.68 2.52 -11.40
N VAL A 207 -1.57 2.13 -10.76
CA VAL A 207 -0.24 2.66 -11.09
C VAL A 207 0.12 2.38 -12.55
N HIS A 208 -0.04 1.13 -12.99
CA HIS A 208 0.29 0.72 -14.35
C HIS A 208 -0.73 1.24 -15.37
N VAL A 209 -2.02 1.23 -15.04
CA VAL A 209 -3.08 1.83 -15.86
C VAL A 209 -2.74 3.29 -16.16
N GLU A 210 -2.35 4.06 -15.14
CA GLU A 210 -1.98 5.46 -15.32
C GLU A 210 -0.69 5.63 -16.13
N ILE A 211 0.31 4.76 -15.94
CA ILE A 211 1.52 4.71 -16.76
C ILE A 211 1.18 4.48 -18.24
N PHE A 212 0.35 3.47 -18.54
CA PHE A 212 -0.11 3.19 -19.90
C PHE A 212 -0.96 4.33 -20.45
N ARG A 213 -1.81 4.97 -19.64
CA ARG A 213 -2.66 6.09 -20.06
C ARG A 213 -1.84 7.31 -20.46
N ARG A 214 -0.80 7.64 -19.70
CA ARG A 214 0.11 8.78 -19.95
C ARG A 214 1.09 8.51 -21.09
N ALA A 215 1.42 7.25 -21.35
CA ALA A 215 2.29 6.89 -22.46
C ALA A 215 1.60 7.18 -23.81
N GLY A 216 2.31 7.87 -24.71
CA GLY A 216 1.88 8.02 -26.10
C GLY A 216 1.82 6.67 -26.84
N PRO A 217 1.12 6.57 -27.99
CA PRO A 217 0.88 5.30 -28.69
C PRO A 217 2.13 4.43 -28.89
N ALA A 218 3.22 5.02 -29.40
CA ALA A 218 4.48 4.30 -29.62
C ALA A 218 5.10 3.78 -28.31
N ARG A 219 5.00 4.52 -27.21
CA ARG A 219 5.55 4.10 -25.91
C ARG A 219 4.69 3.01 -25.26
N ARG A 220 3.37 3.01 -25.49
CA ARG A 220 2.47 1.95 -25.00
C ARG A 220 2.81 0.58 -25.58
N GLU A 221 3.07 0.51 -26.88
CA GLU A 221 3.49 -0.76 -27.53
C GLU A 221 4.83 -1.25 -26.99
N ARG A 222 5.80 -0.34 -26.80
CA ARG A 222 7.08 -0.69 -26.17
C ARG A 222 6.93 -1.17 -24.73
N LEU A 223 6.11 -0.49 -23.92
CA LEU A 223 5.79 -0.93 -22.55
C LEU A 223 5.21 -2.34 -22.56
N ALA A 224 4.21 -2.60 -23.41
CA ALA A 224 3.60 -3.92 -23.52
C ALA A 224 4.60 -5.00 -23.95
N ALA A 225 5.52 -4.68 -24.87
CA ALA A 225 6.59 -5.58 -25.27
C ALA A 225 7.61 -5.85 -24.15
N ALA A 226 8.03 -4.80 -23.43
CA ALA A 226 8.96 -4.90 -22.32
C ALA A 226 8.38 -5.72 -21.16
N PHE A 227 7.11 -5.50 -20.77
CA PHE A 227 6.43 -6.33 -19.78
C PHE A 227 6.34 -7.81 -20.21
N ARG A 228 6.01 -8.10 -21.47
CA ARG A 228 6.01 -9.48 -21.98
C ARG A 228 7.40 -10.11 -21.93
N SER A 229 8.44 -9.33 -22.16
CA SER A 229 9.83 -9.80 -22.06
C SER A 229 10.18 -10.12 -20.60
N ALA A 230 9.91 -9.20 -19.69
CA ALA A 230 10.21 -9.34 -18.27
C ALA A 230 9.42 -10.47 -17.58
N LEU A 231 8.20 -10.77 -18.04
CA LEU A 231 7.39 -11.87 -17.48
C LEU A 231 7.80 -13.26 -18.01
N ARG A 232 8.53 -13.34 -19.13
CA ARG A 232 8.86 -14.62 -19.78
C ARG A 232 9.74 -15.55 -18.93
N PRO A 233 10.78 -15.07 -18.22
CA PRO A 233 11.58 -15.92 -17.34
C PRO A 233 10.77 -16.53 -16.18
N HIS A 234 9.62 -15.93 -15.86
CA HIS A 234 8.74 -16.36 -14.77
C HIS A 234 7.61 -17.30 -15.23
N ALA A 235 7.67 -17.77 -16.48
CA ALA A 235 6.66 -18.66 -17.04
C ALA A 235 6.84 -20.10 -16.52
N GLY A 236 5.76 -20.69 -15.99
CA GLY A 236 5.71 -22.06 -15.53
C GLY A 236 5.39 -23.07 -16.65
N PRO A 237 5.53 -24.38 -16.39
CA PRO A 237 5.34 -25.44 -17.39
C PRO A 237 3.93 -25.48 -18.01
N ALA A 238 2.92 -25.01 -17.27
CA ALA A 238 1.52 -24.95 -17.71
C ALA A 238 1.16 -23.62 -18.42
N GLY A 239 2.15 -22.78 -18.72
CA GLY A 239 1.94 -21.45 -19.31
C GLY A 239 1.58 -20.37 -18.29
N THR A 240 1.49 -20.71 -16.99
CA THR A 240 1.31 -19.76 -15.89
C THR A 240 2.49 -18.80 -15.75
N VAL A 241 2.33 -17.69 -15.02
CA VAL A 241 3.42 -16.80 -14.62
C VAL A 241 3.41 -16.63 -13.11
N GLY A 242 4.56 -16.85 -12.48
CA GLY A 242 4.73 -16.79 -11.03
C GLY A 242 6.03 -16.12 -10.64
N PHE A 243 5.96 -15.09 -9.78
CA PHE A 243 7.14 -14.47 -9.16
C PHE A 243 6.80 -13.93 -7.77
N THR A 244 7.81 -13.63 -6.96
CA THR A 244 7.60 -13.05 -5.63
C THR A 244 8.07 -11.61 -5.58
N ALA A 245 7.34 -10.78 -4.84
CA ALA A 245 7.73 -9.41 -4.53
C ALA A 245 8.01 -9.30 -3.03
N PRO A 246 9.23 -8.93 -2.60
CA PRO A 246 9.52 -8.75 -1.19
C PRO A 246 8.87 -7.47 -0.65
N TYR A 247 8.38 -7.56 0.58
CA TYR A 247 7.84 -6.43 1.33
C TYR A 247 8.31 -6.47 2.78
N VAL A 248 8.15 -5.34 3.46
CA VAL A 248 8.28 -5.24 4.91
C VAL A 248 6.94 -4.92 5.55
N ILE A 249 6.73 -5.46 6.75
CA ILE A 249 5.83 -4.92 7.75
C ILE A 249 6.68 -4.16 8.76
N VAL A 250 6.38 -2.88 8.94
CA VAL A 250 7.05 -2.02 9.91
C VAL A 250 6.11 -1.78 11.07
N THR A 251 6.64 -1.87 12.30
CA THR A 251 5.92 -1.40 13.49
C THR A 251 6.76 -0.43 14.30
N ALA A 252 6.13 0.57 14.88
CA ALA A 252 6.79 1.56 15.73
C ALA A 252 5.86 2.04 16.85
N ARG A 253 6.41 2.63 17.91
CA ARG A 253 5.63 3.30 18.97
C ARG A 253 5.81 4.80 18.88
N ARG A 254 4.72 5.54 18.98
CA ARG A 254 4.79 7.00 19.07
C ARG A 254 5.45 7.37 20.40
N ARG A 255 6.46 8.24 20.35
CA ARG A 255 7.11 8.79 21.54
C ARG A 255 6.09 9.51 22.44
N GLY A 256 6.41 9.50 23.74
CA GLY A 256 5.66 10.17 24.82
C GLY A 256 5.65 11.69 24.68
#